data_AF-A0A486R3Y2-F1
#
_entry.id   AF-A0A486R3Y2-F1
#
_cell.length_a   1.000
_cell.length_b   1.000
_cell.length_c   1.000
_cell.angle_alpha   90.00
_cell.angle_beta   90.00
_cell.angle_gamma   90.00
#
_symmetry.space_group_name_H-M   'P 1'
#
loop_
_entity.id
_entity.type
_entity.pdbx_description
1 polymer ?
#
loop_
_entity_poly.entity_id
_entity_poly.type
_entity_poly.pdbx_seq_one_letter_code
_entity_poly.pdbx_strand_id
1 'polypeptide(L)'
;MAAFLPFPFSLCWLDEFPPDSPAKQLYLGAFPLVDVTDIPDDAILQHRRIALLELVQKHIRQRDLSHILQQLVEVVLMGYTDHQQFKTLFTYMSLHGNSADPDNFIDQLVERLPQYEDTLMTIAEYLKQKGREEGKQRWLQQGQQEGLQEGLQAGEHREACRIALMMLENGMDTETVLRMTRLSADELATLARQARQSPPPLSP
;
A
#
# COMPACT_ATOMS: atom_id res chain seq x y z
N MET A 1 -54.54 27.04 2.96
CA MET A 1 -54.57 25.82 2.13
C MET A 1 -53.84 24.72 2.88
N ALA A 2 -54.57 23.78 3.47
CA ALA A 2 -53.98 22.67 4.22
C ALA A 2 -53.47 21.61 3.21
N ALA A 3 -52.17 21.33 3.25
CA ALA A 3 -51.58 20.23 2.48
C ALA A 3 -52.00 18.90 3.14
N PHE A 4 -52.73 18.06 2.41
CA PHE A 4 -52.99 16.69 2.82
C PHE A 4 -51.67 15.91 2.75
N LEU A 5 -51.16 15.47 3.90
CA LEU A 5 -50.06 14.51 3.93
C LEU A 5 -50.62 13.15 3.49
N PRO A 6 -50.02 12.48 2.49
CA PRO A 6 -50.52 11.23 1.94
C PRO A 6 -50.35 10.02 2.89
N PHE A 7 -49.66 10.18 4.01
CA PHE A 7 -49.41 9.13 4.99
C PHE A 7 -49.95 9.55 6.37
N PRO A 8 -50.71 8.68 7.08
CA PRO A 8 -51.36 9.06 8.34
C PRO A 8 -50.45 9.02 9.57
N PHE A 9 -49.20 8.57 9.42
CA PHE A 9 -48.23 8.48 10.52
C PHE A 9 -47.15 9.56 10.44
N SER A 10 -46.40 9.73 11.53
CA SER A 10 -45.29 10.69 11.60
C SER A 10 -44.23 10.36 10.55
N LEU A 11 -43.72 11.39 9.88
CA LEU A 11 -42.55 11.28 8.99
C LEU A 11 -41.24 11.52 9.75
N CYS A 12 -41.32 11.87 11.03
CA CYS A 12 -40.16 12.04 11.91
C CYS A 12 -39.83 10.68 12.55
N TRP A 13 -38.75 10.05 12.09
CA TRP A 13 -38.31 8.75 12.62
C TRP A 13 -37.98 8.78 14.13
N LEU A 14 -37.72 9.95 14.71
CA LEU A 14 -37.49 10.09 16.15
C LEU A 14 -38.76 9.85 16.99
N ASP A 15 -39.94 9.89 16.36
CA ASP A 15 -41.21 9.60 17.03
C ASP A 15 -41.44 8.08 17.19
N GLU A 16 -40.61 7.24 16.56
CA GLU A 16 -40.59 5.78 16.78
C GLU A 16 -39.95 5.41 18.13
N PHE A 17 -39.28 6.35 18.80
CA PHE A 17 -38.71 6.13 20.12
C PHE A 17 -39.68 6.49 21.24
N PRO A 18 -39.60 5.82 22.40
CA PRO A 18 -40.35 6.24 23.59
C PRO A 18 -40.11 7.72 23.93
N PRO A 19 -41.09 8.43 24.50
CA PRO A 19 -40.96 9.86 24.83
C PRO A 19 -39.75 10.19 25.73
N ASP A 20 -39.38 9.27 26.62
CA ASP A 20 -38.24 9.40 27.55
C ASP A 20 -36.91 8.86 26.96
N SER A 21 -36.89 8.52 25.67
CA SER A 21 -35.69 7.99 25.01
C SER A 21 -34.60 9.05 24.89
N PRO A 22 -33.32 8.70 25.10
CA PRO A 22 -32.21 9.59 24.82
C PRO A 22 -32.02 9.88 23.32
N ALA A 23 -32.79 9.27 22.41
CA ALA A 23 -32.62 9.39 20.97
C ALA A 23 -32.62 10.85 20.48
N LYS A 24 -33.56 11.68 20.92
CA LYS A 24 -33.59 13.10 20.51
C LYS A 24 -32.34 13.83 20.98
N GLN A 25 -31.88 13.57 22.20
CA GLN A 25 -30.64 14.17 22.74
C GLN A 25 -29.39 13.65 22.02
N LEU A 26 -29.35 12.35 21.67
CA LEU A 26 -28.21 11.72 21.01
C LEU A 26 -28.07 12.19 19.55
N TYR A 27 -29.17 12.26 18.80
CA TYR A 27 -29.16 12.53 17.37
C TYR A 27 -29.30 14.02 17.02
N LEU A 28 -29.87 14.84 17.90
CA LEU A 28 -30.02 16.28 17.69
C LEU A 28 -29.13 17.14 18.60
N GLY A 29 -28.53 16.54 19.63
CA GLY A 29 -27.60 17.22 20.51
C GLY A 29 -26.25 17.49 19.84
N ALA A 30 -25.42 18.29 20.51
CA ALA A 30 -24.02 18.44 20.12
C ALA A 30 -23.31 17.08 20.25
N PHE A 31 -22.62 16.66 19.20
CA PHE A 31 -21.83 15.43 19.23
C PHE A 31 -20.62 15.62 20.14
N PRO A 32 -20.50 14.88 21.27
CA PRO A 32 -19.32 14.95 22.10
C PRO A 32 -18.16 14.34 21.33
N LEU A 33 -17.13 15.14 21.07
CA LEU A 33 -15.85 14.65 20.58
C LEU A 33 -15.04 14.20 21.80
N VAL A 34 -14.61 12.94 21.77
CA VAL A 34 -13.77 12.33 22.80
C VAL A 34 -12.39 12.12 22.22
N ASP A 35 -11.37 12.71 22.83
CA ASP A 35 -9.99 12.42 22.49
C ASP A 35 -9.56 11.15 23.23
N VAL A 36 -9.48 10.04 22.49
CA VAL A 36 -9.08 8.74 23.05
C VAL A 36 -7.60 8.75 23.46
N THR A 37 -6.78 9.64 22.89
CA THR A 37 -5.34 9.66 23.17
C THR A 37 -4.99 10.14 24.58
N ASP A 38 -5.86 10.97 25.16
CA ASP A 38 -5.72 11.49 26.53
C ASP A 38 -6.28 10.55 27.61
N ILE A 39 -7.04 9.51 27.22
CA ILE A 39 -7.64 8.57 28.17
C ILE A 39 -6.59 7.55 28.63
N PRO A 40 -6.32 7.38 29.93
CA PRO A 40 -5.43 6.34 30.44
C PRO A 40 -5.86 4.92 30.02
N ASP A 41 -4.91 4.03 29.76
CA ASP A 41 -5.22 2.67 29.28
C ASP A 41 -6.10 1.90 30.28
N ASP A 42 -5.79 2.01 31.57
CA ASP A 42 -6.56 1.40 32.66
C ASP A 42 -8.01 1.91 32.74
N ALA A 43 -8.24 3.17 32.35
CA ALA A 43 -9.58 3.71 32.20
C ALA A 43 -10.28 3.14 30.95
N ILE A 44 -9.58 3.04 29.81
CA ILE A 44 -10.10 2.40 28.59
C ILE A 44 -10.54 0.96 28.86
N LEU A 45 -9.78 0.19 29.65
CA LEU A 45 -10.14 -1.19 30.03
C LEU A 45 -11.54 -1.28 30.70
N GLN A 46 -12.02 -0.21 31.36
CA GLN A 46 -13.33 -0.18 32.00
C GLN A 46 -14.49 0.06 31.02
N HIS A 47 -14.20 0.42 29.76
CA HIS A 47 -15.22 0.78 28.76
C HIS A 47 -15.91 -0.44 28.10
N ARG A 48 -15.59 -1.67 28.54
CA ARG A 48 -16.25 -2.92 28.14
C ARG A 48 -16.18 -3.17 26.62
N ARG A 49 -17.30 -3.06 25.89
CA ARG A 49 -17.42 -3.46 24.47
C ARG A 49 -16.66 -2.54 23.51
N ILE A 50 -16.43 -1.29 23.89
CA ILE A 50 -15.70 -0.32 23.04
C ILE A 50 -14.20 -0.26 23.37
N ALA A 51 -13.78 -0.83 24.50
CA ALA A 51 -12.42 -0.77 25.01
C ALA A 51 -11.37 -1.25 23.99
N LEU A 52 -11.64 -2.36 23.28
CA LEU A 52 -10.68 -2.90 22.32
C LEU A 52 -10.48 -1.93 21.14
N LEU A 53 -11.57 -1.36 20.64
CA LEU A 53 -11.51 -0.39 19.55
C LEU A 53 -10.75 0.86 19.98
N GLU A 54 -11.03 1.40 21.17
CA GLU A 54 -10.35 2.58 21.71
C GLU A 54 -8.85 2.33 21.89
N LEU A 55 -8.49 1.20 22.52
CA LEU A 55 -7.10 0.82 22.73
C LEU A 55 -6.37 0.68 21.38
N VAL A 56 -6.97 -0.02 20.41
CA VAL A 56 -6.39 -0.14 19.07
C VAL A 56 -6.23 1.23 18.41
N GLN A 57 -7.25 2.08 18.42
CA GLN A 57 -7.21 3.39 17.79
C GLN A 57 -6.20 4.34 18.42
N LYS A 58 -6.09 4.32 19.76
CA LYS A 58 -5.11 5.11 20.50
C LYS A 58 -3.68 4.77 20.08
N HIS A 59 -3.39 3.50 19.87
CA HIS A 59 -2.02 3.02 19.69
C HIS A 59 -1.64 2.71 18.23
N ILE A 60 -2.59 2.66 17.28
CA ILE A 60 -2.33 2.22 15.90
C ILE A 60 -1.20 2.98 15.18
N ARG A 61 -0.98 4.25 15.52
CA ARG A 61 0.06 5.11 14.92
C ARG A 61 1.40 5.08 15.66
N GLN A 62 1.49 4.34 16.77
CA GLN A 62 2.75 4.20 17.50
C GLN A 62 3.75 3.38 16.69
N ARG A 63 5.05 3.59 16.97
CA ARG A 63 6.13 2.90 16.25
C ARG A 63 6.15 1.39 16.52
N ASP A 64 5.65 0.95 17.65
CA ASP A 64 5.62 -0.47 17.99
C ASP A 64 4.40 -0.79 18.86
N LEU A 65 3.48 -1.59 18.34
CA LEU A 65 2.29 -2.06 19.03
C LEU A 65 2.60 -3.11 20.11
N SER A 66 3.79 -3.69 20.10
CA SER A 66 4.19 -4.71 21.10
C SER A 66 4.11 -4.18 22.53
N HIS A 67 4.21 -2.86 22.73
CA HIS A 67 4.08 -2.21 24.02
C HIS A 67 2.69 -2.36 24.67
N ILE A 68 1.63 -2.58 23.87
CA ILE A 68 0.26 -2.75 24.38
C ILE A 68 -0.24 -4.20 24.35
N LEU A 69 0.66 -5.15 24.11
CA LEU A 69 0.30 -6.57 24.02
C LEU A 69 -0.45 -7.05 25.27
N GLN A 70 -0.01 -6.64 26.46
CA GLN A 70 -0.64 -7.05 27.72
C GLN A 70 -2.08 -6.53 27.81
N GLN A 71 -2.29 -5.24 27.51
CA GLN A 71 -3.61 -4.60 27.53
C GLN A 71 -4.54 -5.20 26.47
N LEU A 72 -4.02 -5.50 25.27
CA LEU A 72 -4.80 -6.16 24.22
C LEU A 72 -5.32 -7.53 24.67
N VAL A 73 -4.45 -8.36 25.24
CA VAL A 73 -4.81 -9.68 25.76
C VAL A 73 -5.83 -9.52 26.88
N GLU A 74 -5.62 -8.60 27.80
CA GLU A 74 -6.53 -8.35 28.92
C GLU A 74 -7.94 -7.97 28.44
N VAL A 75 -8.06 -6.97 27.54
CA VAL A 75 -9.36 -6.54 26.99
C VAL A 75 -10.08 -7.69 26.31
N VAL A 76 -9.37 -8.50 25.52
CA VAL A 76 -9.97 -9.62 24.80
C VAL A 76 -10.47 -10.68 25.79
N LEU A 77 -9.70 -10.99 26.83
CA LEU A 77 -10.08 -11.96 27.86
C LEU A 77 -11.25 -11.51 28.75
N MET A 78 -11.57 -10.21 28.81
CA MET A 78 -12.78 -9.72 29.49
C MET A 78 -14.09 -10.21 28.83
N GLY A 79 -14.02 -10.77 27.62
CA GLY A 79 -15.16 -11.44 26.98
C GLY A 79 -16.21 -10.50 26.36
N TYR A 80 -15.89 -9.21 26.22
CA TYR A 80 -16.77 -8.23 25.56
C TYR A 80 -16.63 -8.18 24.04
N THR A 81 -15.57 -8.79 23.51
CA THR A 81 -15.23 -8.81 22.08
C THR A 81 -15.67 -10.12 21.45
N ASP A 82 -16.54 -10.04 20.44
CA ASP A 82 -16.89 -11.22 19.65
C ASP A 82 -15.81 -11.58 18.62
N HIS A 83 -15.92 -12.77 18.03
CA HIS A 83 -14.94 -13.27 17.09
C HIS A 83 -14.79 -12.41 15.82
N GLN A 84 -15.88 -11.81 15.35
CA GLN A 84 -15.84 -10.94 14.17
C GLN A 84 -15.16 -9.62 14.50
N GLN A 85 -15.47 -9.01 15.64
CA GLN A 85 -14.82 -7.80 16.14
C GLN A 85 -13.32 -8.01 16.33
N PHE A 86 -12.93 -9.14 16.95
CA PHE A 86 -11.53 -9.53 17.07
C PHE A 86 -10.88 -9.61 15.69
N LYS A 87 -11.43 -10.41 14.78
CA LYS A 87 -10.89 -10.57 13.42
C LYS A 87 -10.73 -9.23 12.70
N THR A 88 -11.73 -8.36 12.77
CA THR A 88 -11.69 -7.03 12.14
C THR A 88 -10.59 -6.16 12.73
N LEU A 89 -10.51 -6.07 14.06
CA LEU A 89 -9.52 -5.20 14.74
C LEU A 89 -8.10 -5.72 14.56
N PHE A 90 -7.88 -7.04 14.62
CA PHE A 90 -6.56 -7.62 14.39
C PHE A 90 -6.14 -7.53 12.92
N THR A 91 -7.06 -7.67 11.96
CA THR A 91 -6.77 -7.41 10.55
C THR A 91 -6.36 -5.95 10.34
N TYR A 92 -7.09 -5.02 10.98
CA TYR A 92 -6.78 -3.60 10.94
C TYR A 92 -5.39 -3.29 11.53
N MET A 93 -5.08 -3.82 12.72
CA MET A 93 -3.76 -3.70 13.34
C MET A 93 -2.65 -4.24 12.44
N SER A 94 -2.87 -5.39 11.80
CA SER A 94 -1.86 -6.02 10.96
C SER A 94 -1.62 -5.26 9.64
N LEU A 95 -2.60 -4.49 9.18
CA LEU A 95 -2.49 -3.66 7.96
C LEU A 95 -1.91 -2.27 8.22
N HIS A 96 -2.18 -1.68 9.39
CA HIS A 96 -1.90 -0.26 9.66
C HIS A 96 -1.01 -0.01 10.87
N GLY A 97 -0.88 -1.00 11.74
CA GLY A 97 0.00 -0.95 12.89
C GLY A 97 1.44 -1.23 12.51
N ASN A 98 2.36 -0.79 13.36
CA ASN A 98 3.76 -1.12 13.23
C ASN A 98 4.21 -1.98 14.41
N SER A 99 5.07 -2.95 14.16
CA SER A 99 5.77 -3.71 15.19
C SER A 99 7.22 -3.87 14.75
N ALA A 100 8.16 -3.79 15.68
CA ALA A 100 9.55 -4.07 15.39
C ALA A 100 9.77 -5.54 14.99
N ASP A 101 8.94 -6.44 15.54
CA ASP A 101 8.95 -7.87 15.25
C ASP A 101 7.50 -8.39 15.14
N PRO A 102 6.89 -8.27 13.95
CA PRO A 102 5.49 -8.67 13.74
C PRO A 102 5.24 -10.16 13.96
N ASP A 103 6.21 -11.03 13.64
CA ASP A 103 6.07 -12.47 13.80
C ASP A 103 6.03 -12.83 15.30
N ASN A 104 6.97 -12.32 16.10
CA ASN A 104 6.97 -12.52 17.56
C ASN A 104 5.73 -11.90 18.24
N PHE A 105 5.22 -10.77 17.73
CA PHE A 105 3.99 -10.18 18.24
C PHE A 105 2.79 -11.11 18.05
N ILE A 106 2.66 -11.72 16.87
CA ILE A 106 1.62 -12.72 16.58
C ILE A 106 1.81 -13.98 17.43
N ASP A 107 3.04 -14.49 17.56
CA ASP A 107 3.33 -15.69 18.36
C ASP A 107 2.93 -15.49 19.83
N GLN A 108 3.26 -14.34 20.42
CA GLN A 108 2.87 -14.02 21.80
C GLN A 108 1.36 -13.85 21.97
N LEU A 109 0.66 -13.36 20.94
CA LEU A 109 -0.80 -13.29 20.94
C LEU A 109 -1.40 -14.69 20.91
N VAL A 110 -0.91 -15.57 20.04
CA VAL A 110 -1.37 -16.97 19.94
C VAL A 110 -1.15 -17.71 21.26
N GLU A 111 0.02 -17.55 21.88
CA GLU A 111 0.34 -18.17 23.17
C GLU A 111 -0.66 -17.77 24.28
N ARG A 112 -1.07 -16.51 24.30
CA ARG A 112 -1.95 -15.94 25.35
C ARG A 112 -3.44 -16.04 25.00
N LEU A 113 -3.77 -16.19 23.73
CA LEU A 113 -5.13 -16.22 23.19
C LEU A 113 -5.30 -17.43 22.24
N PRO A 114 -5.10 -18.67 22.73
CA PRO A 114 -5.12 -19.88 21.88
C PRO A 114 -6.47 -20.07 21.17
N GLN A 115 -7.56 -19.57 21.72
CA GLN A 115 -8.89 -19.61 21.09
C GLN A 115 -9.01 -18.80 19.78
N TYR A 116 -8.02 -17.95 19.48
CA TYR A 116 -7.97 -17.15 18.24
C TYR A 116 -6.81 -17.56 17.31
N GLU A 117 -6.09 -18.65 17.61
CA GLU A 117 -4.93 -19.13 16.83
C GLU A 117 -5.25 -19.21 15.33
N ASP A 118 -6.27 -19.97 14.94
CA ASP A 118 -6.65 -20.15 13.53
C ASP A 118 -6.91 -18.82 12.82
N THR A 119 -7.50 -17.85 13.54
CA THR A 119 -7.83 -16.54 12.98
C THR A 119 -6.57 -15.69 12.79
N LEU A 120 -5.70 -15.68 13.79
CA LEU A 120 -4.42 -14.96 13.73
C LEU A 120 -3.53 -15.55 12.63
N MET A 121 -3.44 -16.88 12.53
CA MET A 121 -2.70 -17.58 11.49
C MET A 121 -3.23 -17.27 10.09
N THR A 122 -4.56 -17.32 9.91
CA THR A 122 -5.19 -16.98 8.64
C THR A 122 -4.87 -15.54 8.21
N ILE A 123 -4.93 -14.58 9.14
CA ILE A 123 -4.61 -13.17 8.86
C ILE A 123 -3.12 -13.04 8.48
N ALA A 124 -2.22 -13.66 9.25
CA ALA A 124 -0.79 -13.61 9.02
C ALA A 124 -0.41 -14.21 7.64
N GLU A 125 -0.96 -15.37 7.29
CA GLU A 125 -0.75 -16.01 6.00
C GLU A 125 -1.27 -15.17 4.84
N TYR A 126 -2.49 -14.64 4.97
CA TYR A 126 -3.08 -13.76 3.96
C TYR A 126 -2.20 -12.53 3.68
N LEU A 127 -1.68 -11.88 4.74
CA LEU A 127 -0.83 -10.71 4.59
C LEU A 127 0.55 -11.05 4.02
N LYS A 128 1.15 -12.17 4.43
CA LYS A 128 2.40 -12.68 3.83
C LYS A 128 2.21 -12.94 2.33
N GLN A 129 1.11 -13.56 1.93
CA GLN A 129 0.80 -13.84 0.53
C GLN A 129 0.56 -12.54 -0.26
N LYS A 130 -0.25 -11.62 0.27
CA LYS A 130 -0.49 -10.30 -0.33
C LYS A 130 0.81 -9.53 -0.53
N GLY A 131 1.70 -9.53 0.46
CA GLY A 131 3.01 -8.89 0.37
C GLY A 131 3.89 -9.50 -0.72
N ARG A 132 3.89 -10.83 -0.89
CA ARG A 132 4.60 -11.51 -1.99
C ARG A 132 4.05 -11.13 -3.37
N GLU A 133 2.72 -11.08 -3.49
CA GLU A 133 2.06 -10.70 -4.74
C GLU A 133 2.35 -9.24 -5.12
N GLU A 134 2.21 -8.31 -4.16
CA GLU A 134 2.56 -6.90 -4.37
C GLU A 134 4.04 -6.74 -4.73
N GLY A 135 4.94 -7.46 -4.06
CA GLY A 135 6.37 -7.47 -4.37
C GLY A 135 6.65 -7.95 -5.79
N LYS A 136 6.03 -9.06 -6.22
CA LYS A 136 6.15 -9.59 -7.58
C LYS A 136 5.63 -8.60 -8.63
N GLN A 137 4.50 -7.95 -8.37
CA GLN A 137 3.94 -6.95 -9.29
C GLN A 137 4.84 -5.73 -9.42
N ARG A 138 5.37 -5.20 -8.31
CA ARG A 138 6.32 -4.07 -8.33
C ARG A 138 7.59 -4.43 -9.10
N TRP A 139 8.15 -5.62 -8.85
CA TRP A 139 9.33 -6.10 -9.55
C TRP A 139 9.10 -6.24 -11.06
N LEU A 140 7.95 -6.79 -11.46
CA LEU A 140 7.61 -6.93 -12.89
C LEU A 140 7.45 -5.58 -13.57
N GLN A 141 6.79 -4.61 -12.91
CA GLN A 141 6.61 -3.26 -13.46
C GLN A 141 7.95 -2.53 -13.62
N GLN A 142 8.82 -2.60 -12.60
CA GLN A 142 10.16 -2.01 -12.66
C GLN A 142 10.99 -2.65 -13.78
N GLY A 143 11.02 -3.99 -13.85
CA GLY A 143 11.76 -4.69 -14.89
C GLY A 143 11.24 -4.43 -16.31
N GLN A 144 9.93 -4.26 -16.49
CA GLN A 144 9.36 -3.85 -17.78
C GLN A 144 9.78 -2.43 -18.17
N GLN A 145 9.76 -1.49 -17.21
CA GLN A 145 10.13 -0.11 -17.45
C GLN A 145 11.62 0.02 -17.77
N GLU A 146 12.47 -0.63 -16.98
CA GLU A 146 13.93 -0.67 -17.20
C GLU A 146 14.25 -1.34 -18.54
N GLY A 147 13.67 -2.52 -18.82
CA GLY A 147 13.90 -3.22 -20.08
C GLY A 147 13.43 -2.46 -21.32
N LEU A 148 12.30 -1.72 -21.22
CA LEU A 148 11.85 -0.84 -22.30
C LEU A 148 12.83 0.31 -22.52
N GLN A 149 13.31 0.94 -21.45
CA GLN A 149 14.25 2.06 -21.53
C GLN A 149 15.60 1.60 -22.11
N GLU A 150 16.14 0.48 -21.64
CA GLU A 150 17.37 -0.11 -22.17
C GLU A 150 17.19 -0.51 -23.64
N GLY A 151 16.05 -1.12 -24.00
CA GLY A 151 15.74 -1.50 -25.37
C GLY A 151 15.66 -0.30 -26.32
N LEU A 152 15.04 0.81 -25.88
CA LEU A 152 14.99 2.06 -26.62
C LEU A 152 16.39 2.65 -26.82
N GLN A 153 17.18 2.75 -25.75
CA GLN A 153 18.55 3.28 -25.83
C GLN A 153 19.46 2.42 -26.72
N ALA A 154 19.38 1.10 -26.58
CA ALA A 154 20.14 0.18 -27.42
C ALA A 154 19.69 0.24 -28.89
N GLY A 155 18.40 0.41 -29.15
CA GLY A 155 17.85 0.59 -30.50
C GLY A 155 18.31 1.90 -31.14
N GLU A 156 18.17 3.02 -30.43
CA GLU A 156 18.66 4.33 -30.86
C GLU A 156 20.17 4.31 -31.14
N HIS A 157 20.94 3.68 -30.25
CA HIS A 157 22.38 3.55 -30.41
C HIS A 157 22.77 2.68 -31.62
N ARG A 158 22.11 1.52 -31.81
CA ARG A 158 22.34 0.66 -32.98
C ARG A 158 22.03 1.39 -34.28
N GLU A 159 20.94 2.14 -34.33
CA GLU A 159 20.56 2.89 -35.52
C GLU A 159 21.54 4.04 -35.79
N ALA A 160 21.99 4.75 -34.76
CA ALA A 160 23.03 5.77 -34.89
C ALA A 160 24.34 5.18 -35.46
N CYS A 161 24.78 4.02 -34.97
CA CYS A 161 25.93 3.29 -35.50
C CYS A 161 25.74 2.88 -36.97
N ARG A 162 24.56 2.37 -37.33
CA ARG A 162 24.24 1.96 -38.71
C ARG A 162 24.29 3.15 -39.67
N ILE A 163 23.69 4.28 -39.29
CA ILE A 163 23.72 5.52 -40.06
C ILE A 163 25.16 6.03 -40.20
N ALA A 164 25.93 6.08 -39.12
CA ALA A 164 27.32 6.51 -39.14
C ALA A 164 28.19 5.66 -40.09
N LEU A 165 28.02 4.33 -40.06
CA LEU A 165 28.74 3.42 -40.94
C LEU A 165 28.40 3.69 -42.41
N MET A 166 27.12 3.80 -42.75
CA MET A 166 26.68 4.18 -44.10
C MET A 166 27.26 5.53 -44.55
N MET A 167 27.31 6.51 -43.65
CA MET A 167 27.85 7.83 -43.99
C MET A 167 29.35 7.74 -44.34
N LEU A 168 30.12 6.98 -43.55
CA LEU A 168 31.55 6.76 -43.76
C LEU A 168 31.83 5.96 -45.04
N GLU A 169 31.04 4.91 -45.32
CA GLU A 169 31.15 4.12 -46.55
C GLU A 169 30.87 4.95 -47.81
N ASN A 170 30.00 5.97 -47.71
CA ASN A 170 29.73 6.93 -48.80
C ASN A 170 30.74 8.09 -48.86
N GLY A 171 31.83 8.04 -48.08
CA GLY A 171 32.94 8.98 -48.17
C GLY A 171 32.75 10.29 -47.41
N MET A 172 31.78 10.40 -46.49
CA MET A 172 31.72 11.55 -45.59
C MET A 172 32.89 11.54 -44.61
N ASP A 173 33.40 12.72 -44.28
CA ASP A 173 34.50 12.88 -43.34
C ASP A 173 34.04 12.61 -41.90
N THR A 174 34.93 12.04 -41.10
CA THR A 174 34.66 11.67 -39.70
C THR A 174 34.22 12.84 -38.82
N GLU A 175 34.64 14.08 -39.11
CA GLU A 175 34.25 15.25 -38.32
C GLU A 175 32.79 15.66 -38.58
N THR A 176 32.35 15.56 -39.84
CA THR A 176 30.94 15.76 -40.21
C THR A 176 30.06 14.65 -39.65
N VAL A 177 30.46 13.37 -39.74
CA VAL A 177 29.69 12.27 -39.15
C VAL A 177 29.59 12.39 -37.63
N LEU A 178 30.65 12.81 -36.94
CA LEU A 178 30.63 13.05 -35.49
C LEU A 178 29.68 14.18 -35.07
N ARG A 179 29.52 15.23 -35.90
CA ARG A 179 28.56 16.30 -35.63
C ARG A 179 27.11 15.90 -35.90
N MET A 180 26.87 14.96 -36.81
CA MET A 180 25.53 14.53 -37.23
C MET A 180 25.02 13.30 -36.48
N THR A 181 25.91 12.47 -35.95
CA THR A 181 25.56 11.26 -35.20
C THR A 181 25.87 11.49 -33.73
N ARG A 182 24.96 11.13 -32.82
CA ARG A 182 25.13 11.31 -31.37
C ARG A 182 26.09 10.28 -30.76
N LEU A 183 27.09 9.84 -31.52
CA LEU A 183 28.07 8.84 -31.14
C LEU A 183 29.29 9.51 -30.51
N SER A 184 29.97 8.80 -29.61
CA SER A 184 31.25 9.24 -29.08
C SER A 184 32.36 9.13 -30.12
N ALA A 185 33.44 9.90 -29.92
CA ALA A 185 34.61 9.86 -30.81
C ALA A 185 35.25 8.46 -30.86
N ASP A 186 35.24 7.72 -29.75
CA ASP A 186 35.81 6.38 -29.66
C ASP A 186 34.96 5.35 -30.43
N GLU A 187 33.64 5.41 -30.30
CA GLU A 187 32.71 4.58 -31.07
C GLU A 187 32.87 4.84 -32.58
N LEU A 188 32.94 6.12 -32.97
CA LEU A 188 33.12 6.51 -34.36
C LEU A 188 34.47 6.07 -34.93
N ALA A 189 35.55 6.17 -34.16
CA ALA A 189 36.88 5.71 -34.56
C ALA A 189 36.94 4.19 -34.76
N THR A 190 36.07 3.44 -34.07
CA THR A 190 35.95 2.00 -34.21
C THR A 190 35.16 1.64 -35.47
N LEU A 191 34.04 2.33 -35.73
CA LEU A 191 33.25 2.19 -36.97
C LEU A 191 34.05 2.59 -38.22
N ALA A 192 34.84 3.67 -38.15
CA ALA A 192 35.69 4.11 -39.26
C ALA A 192 36.80 3.10 -39.60
N ARG A 193 37.29 2.35 -38.61
CA ARG A 193 38.23 1.23 -38.84
C ARG A 193 37.53 0.07 -39.55
N GLN A 194 36.29 -0.25 -39.18
CA GLN A 194 35.47 -1.26 -39.85
C GLN A 194 35.17 -0.89 -41.31
N ALA A 195 34.68 0.33 -41.57
CA ALA A 195 34.34 0.78 -42.92
C ALA A 195 35.54 0.75 -43.90
N ARG A 196 36.76 0.99 -43.41
CA ARG A 196 38.01 0.88 -44.21
C ARG A 196 38.43 -0.57 -44.54
N GLN A 197 37.89 -1.55 -43.82
CA GLN A 197 38.17 -2.98 -44.01
C GLN A 197 37.09 -3.68 -44.87
N SER A 198 35.95 -3.03 -45.11
CA SER A 198 34.89 -3.49 -46.01
C SER A 198 35.31 -3.34 -47.49
N PRO A 199 35.15 -4.34 -48.36
CA PRO A 199 35.46 -4.19 -49.79
C PRO A 199 34.48 -3.20 -50.44
N PRO A 200 34.92 -2.40 -51.43
CA PRO A 200 34.04 -1.45 -52.11
C PRO A 200 32.88 -2.21 -52.79
N PRO A 201 31.66 -1.62 -52.86
CA PRO A 201 30.54 -2.26 -53.52
C PRO A 201 30.92 -2.56 -54.98
N LEU A 202 30.73 -3.81 -55.39
CA LEU A 202 30.87 -4.22 -56.78
C LEU A 202 29.92 -3.36 -57.61
N SER A 203 30.50 -2.51 -58.46
CA SER A 203 29.75 -1.74 -59.45
C SER A 203 29.09 -2.71 -60.43
N PRO A 204 27.82 -2.50 -60.84
CA PRO A 204 27.17 -3.35 -61.85
C PRO A 204 27.86 -3.25 -63.22
#